data_AF-B9G6M2-F1
#
_entry.id   AF-B9G6M2-F1
#
_cell.length_a   1.000
_cell.length_b   1.000
_cell.length_c   1.000
_cell.angle_alpha   90.00
_cell.angle_beta   90.00
_cell.angle_gamma   90.00
#
_symmetry.space_group_name_H-M   'P 1'
#
loop_
_entity.id
_entity.type
_entity.pdbx_description
1 polymer ?
#
loop_
_entity_poly.entity_id
_entity_poly.type
_entity_poly.pdbx_seq_one_letter_code
_entity_poly.pdbx_strand_id
1 'polypeptide(L)'
;MAHVMAASELVTATIKRPFQNDDDNSSNGNGNADGKPKARRREADPAAALAAARHEFGEHGGVNMSIEASATFTVMEPDTMRRLFSGELGPERGDLYIYSRHFNPTVLALGRQMAALEGTEAAYCTASGMSAISSVLMQLVGAGGHVVASRCLYGGTHALLSRFLPRASGVRATFVDADDEAAVRAAVRPGETRVVYVETMSNPTLAVADIPMLARVAHDAGAKLVVDNTFTPMVVSPARLGADVVVHSVSKFISGGADIIAGAICGPASLVNAMMDLQEGALMLLGPTMNAKVAFELSERLPHLPLRMQEHSRRAAEYASRMRRLGLRVAYPGLPDHPHHARLLAIANPGYGAGGMLCVDMGTEDRANRLMHHLQNTTRFGLMAVSLGYYETLMSCSGSSTSSEMPPEDRARAGISPGLVRMSVGYNGTLEQRWAQFERALSLMQQQQQQHPDRDAAAKYCKV
;
A
#
# COMPACT_ATOMS: atom_id res chain seq x y z
N MET A 1 -39.47 24.68 -21.14
CA MET A 1 -39.41 23.59 -20.13
C MET A 1 -39.67 22.18 -20.68
N ALA A 2 -39.85 21.97 -21.99
CA ALA A 2 -40.00 20.63 -22.59
C ALA A 2 -38.76 20.12 -23.37
N HIS A 3 -37.70 20.92 -23.50
CA HIS A 3 -36.46 20.54 -24.23
C HIS A 3 -35.29 20.10 -23.34
N VAL A 4 -35.47 20.03 -22.02
CA VAL A 4 -34.43 19.58 -21.08
C VAL A 4 -34.56 18.10 -20.73
N MET A 5 -35.71 17.46 -20.99
CA MET A 5 -35.91 16.04 -20.67
C MET A 5 -35.44 15.06 -21.76
N ALA A 6 -35.35 15.48 -23.03
CA ALA A 6 -34.92 14.60 -24.13
C ALA A 6 -33.40 14.30 -24.13
N ALA A 7 -32.60 15.08 -23.40
CA ALA A 7 -31.16 14.83 -23.26
C ALA A 7 -30.83 13.77 -22.18
N SER A 8 -31.81 13.41 -21.33
CA SER A 8 -31.61 12.43 -20.25
C SER A 8 -31.66 10.98 -20.72
N GLU A 9 -32.30 10.68 -21.85
CA GLU A 9 -32.49 9.31 -22.35
C GLU A 9 -31.42 8.84 -23.34
N LEU A 10 -30.58 9.75 -23.84
CA LEU A 10 -29.47 9.41 -24.77
C LEU A 10 -28.12 9.18 -24.06
N VAL A 11 -28.04 9.45 -22.76
CA VAL A 11 -26.79 9.34 -21.97
C VAL A 11 -26.79 8.10 -21.04
N THR A 12 -27.81 7.26 -21.12
CA THR A 12 -27.89 5.94 -20.44
C THR A 12 -27.25 4.81 -21.23
N ALA A 13 -26.69 5.08 -22.42
CA ALA A 13 -25.89 4.11 -23.15
C ALA A 13 -24.56 3.87 -22.42
N THR A 14 -24.43 2.71 -21.80
CA THR A 14 -23.26 2.26 -21.04
C THR A 14 -21.97 2.51 -21.84
N ILE A 15 -21.14 3.45 -21.37
CA ILE A 15 -19.79 3.68 -21.89
C ILE A 15 -19.02 2.36 -21.79
N LYS A 16 -18.55 1.83 -22.93
CA LYS A 16 -17.73 0.61 -22.95
C LYS A 16 -16.34 0.91 -22.38
N ARG A 17 -15.87 0.02 -21.51
CA ARG A 17 -14.86 0.31 -20.48
C ARG A 17 -13.44 -0.18 -20.89
N PRO A 18 -12.36 0.57 -20.60
CA PRO A 18 -10.99 0.34 -21.12
C PRO A 18 -10.21 -0.85 -20.54
N PHE A 19 -10.83 -1.78 -19.82
CA PHE A 19 -10.15 -3.01 -19.37
C PHE A 19 -10.97 -4.27 -19.72
N GLN A 20 -11.66 -4.28 -20.86
CA GLN A 20 -12.32 -5.50 -21.35
C GLN A 20 -11.28 -6.48 -21.92
N ASN A 21 -11.45 -7.77 -21.63
CA ASN A 21 -10.67 -8.84 -22.27
C ASN A 21 -10.95 -8.83 -23.78
N ASP A 22 -9.91 -8.62 -24.59
CA ASP A 22 -9.98 -8.73 -26.05
C ASP A 22 -9.86 -10.21 -26.46
N ASP A 23 -10.98 -10.93 -26.46
CA ASP A 23 -11.18 -12.11 -27.29
C ASP A 23 -12.07 -11.69 -28.46
N ASP A 24 -11.50 -11.09 -29.52
CA ASP A 24 -12.10 -11.06 -30.86
C ASP A 24 -11.19 -10.34 -31.88
N ASN A 25 -10.15 -11.03 -32.36
CA ASN A 25 -9.80 -10.98 -33.78
C ASN A 25 -8.84 -12.12 -34.19
N SER A 26 -9.39 -13.23 -34.67
CA SER A 26 -8.63 -14.18 -35.49
C SER A 26 -9.52 -14.73 -36.59
N SER A 27 -9.26 -14.30 -37.82
CA SER A 27 -9.67 -15.02 -39.03
C SER A 27 -8.46 -15.74 -39.62
N ASN A 28 -8.31 -17.03 -39.29
CA ASN A 28 -8.12 -18.10 -40.26
C ASN A 28 -8.04 -19.47 -39.56
N GLY A 29 -8.73 -20.44 -40.17
CA GLY A 29 -9.11 -21.73 -39.58
C GLY A 29 -7.96 -22.66 -39.18
N ASN A 30 -8.16 -23.49 -38.17
CA ASN A 30 -8.77 -24.83 -38.32
C ASN A 30 -9.14 -25.38 -36.94
N GLY A 31 -10.23 -26.15 -36.86
CA GLY A 31 -10.99 -26.39 -35.63
C GLY A 31 -10.33 -27.20 -34.51
N ASN A 32 -10.70 -26.87 -33.27
CA ASN A 32 -11.10 -27.84 -32.26
C ASN A 32 -12.01 -27.13 -31.23
N ALA A 33 -13.22 -27.66 -31.03
CA ALA A 33 -14.23 -27.08 -30.15
C ALA A 33 -13.96 -27.47 -28.70
N ASP A 34 -13.47 -26.51 -27.90
CA ASP A 34 -13.62 -26.45 -26.43
C ASP A 34 -13.22 -25.05 -25.96
N GLY A 35 -14.13 -24.10 -26.19
CA GLY A 35 -13.97 -22.69 -25.83
C GLY A 35 -14.18 -22.44 -24.33
N LYS A 36 -13.11 -22.56 -23.54
CA LYS A 36 -12.95 -21.79 -22.31
C LYS A 36 -11.75 -20.86 -22.49
N PRO A 37 -11.86 -19.55 -22.22
CA PRO A 37 -10.71 -18.66 -22.30
C PRO A 37 -9.62 -19.20 -21.38
N LYS A 38 -8.43 -19.47 -21.94
CA LYS A 38 -7.26 -19.85 -21.15
C LYS A 38 -6.88 -18.64 -20.30
N ALA A 39 -7.33 -18.61 -19.05
CA ALA A 39 -6.82 -17.67 -18.06
C ALA A 39 -5.29 -17.71 -18.12
N ARG A 40 -4.64 -16.62 -18.55
CA ARG A 40 -3.18 -16.50 -18.48
C ARG A 40 -2.79 -16.89 -17.06
N ARG A 41 -1.99 -17.94 -16.90
CA ARG A 41 -1.40 -18.31 -15.61
C ARG A 41 -0.65 -17.07 -15.14
N ARG A 42 -1.23 -16.33 -14.19
CA ARG A 42 -0.53 -15.21 -13.55
C ARG A 42 0.73 -15.81 -12.94
N GLU A 43 1.89 -15.28 -13.31
CA GLU A 43 3.17 -15.75 -12.80
C GLU A 43 3.16 -15.69 -11.28
N ALA A 44 3.70 -16.71 -10.62
CA ALA A 44 3.62 -16.85 -9.17
C ALA A 44 4.62 -15.94 -8.43
N ASP A 45 5.61 -15.40 -9.13
CA ASP A 45 6.60 -14.48 -8.56
C ASP A 45 6.32 -13.04 -9.03
N PRO A 46 6.12 -12.06 -8.12
CA PRO A 46 5.98 -10.65 -8.51
C PRO A 46 7.13 -10.10 -9.36
N ALA A 47 8.38 -10.54 -9.18
CA ALA A 47 9.48 -10.05 -10.01
C ALA A 47 9.42 -10.59 -11.44
N ALA A 48 9.09 -11.88 -11.60
CA ALA A 48 8.81 -12.44 -12.91
C ALA A 48 7.67 -11.68 -13.59
N ALA A 49 6.56 -11.45 -12.86
CA ALA A 49 5.39 -10.79 -13.41
C ALA A 49 5.70 -9.37 -13.92
N LEU A 50 6.54 -8.62 -13.19
CA LEU A 50 7.06 -7.32 -13.63
C LEU A 50 7.89 -7.44 -14.92
N ALA A 51 8.75 -8.45 -15.04
CA ALA A 51 9.55 -8.68 -16.24
C ALA A 51 8.72 -9.11 -17.46
N ALA A 52 7.60 -9.80 -17.22
CA ALA A 52 6.64 -10.20 -18.25
C ALA A 52 5.62 -9.10 -18.61
N ALA A 53 5.59 -8.00 -17.85
CA ALA A 53 4.73 -6.86 -18.15
C ALA A 53 5.12 -6.25 -19.51
N ARG A 54 4.13 -5.69 -20.21
CA ARG A 54 4.35 -5.01 -21.48
C ARG A 54 5.39 -3.89 -21.30
N HIS A 55 6.48 -3.96 -22.05
CA HIS A 55 7.44 -2.88 -22.16
C HIS A 55 6.88 -1.76 -23.03
N GLU A 56 6.95 -0.51 -22.56
CA GLU A 56 6.55 0.66 -23.34
C GLU A 56 7.80 1.37 -23.84
N PHE A 57 7.87 1.54 -25.16
CA PHE A 57 8.92 2.31 -25.81
C PHE A 57 8.56 3.78 -25.87
N GLY A 58 9.57 4.65 -25.93
CA GLY A 58 9.37 6.06 -26.23
C GLY A 58 8.80 6.25 -27.63
N GLU A 59 8.14 7.39 -27.86
CA GLU A 59 7.41 7.71 -29.11
C GLU A 59 8.27 7.60 -30.38
N HIS A 60 9.58 7.73 -30.25
CA HIS A 60 10.56 7.63 -31.33
C HIS A 60 11.45 6.37 -31.25
N GLY A 61 10.99 5.33 -30.54
CA GLY A 61 11.74 4.10 -30.33
C GLY A 61 12.78 4.18 -29.20
N GLY A 62 12.63 5.12 -28.27
CA GLY A 62 13.45 5.19 -27.07
C GLY A 62 13.29 3.94 -26.20
N VAL A 63 14.38 3.46 -25.60
CA VAL A 63 14.33 2.30 -24.68
C VAL A 63 13.40 2.58 -23.50
N ASN A 64 13.47 3.80 -22.97
CA ASN A 64 12.56 4.27 -21.95
C ASN A 64 11.34 4.91 -22.62
N MET A 65 10.18 4.72 -22.00
CA MET A 65 8.92 5.35 -22.38
C MET A 65 8.99 6.88 -22.34
N SER A 66 8.23 7.55 -23.22
CA SER A 66 8.14 9.01 -23.21
C SER A 66 7.42 9.52 -21.96
N ILE A 67 7.83 10.69 -21.48
CA ILE A 67 7.10 11.44 -20.46
C ILE A 67 6.01 12.24 -21.16
N GLU A 68 4.78 11.74 -21.13
CA GLU A 68 3.63 12.41 -21.73
C GLU A 68 3.17 13.57 -20.83
N ALA A 69 3.86 14.70 -20.94
CA ALA A 69 3.63 15.90 -20.15
C ALA A 69 2.47 16.77 -20.67
N SER A 70 1.44 16.14 -21.25
CA SER A 70 0.25 16.84 -21.72
C SER A 70 -0.94 16.69 -20.77
N ALA A 71 -1.75 17.74 -20.67
CA ALA A 71 -3.06 17.69 -20.00
C ALA A 71 -4.19 17.27 -20.96
N THR A 72 -4.06 17.62 -22.24
CA THR A 72 -5.09 17.41 -23.28
C THR A 72 -4.48 16.75 -24.50
N PHE A 73 -5.27 15.95 -25.20
CA PHE A 73 -4.82 15.25 -26.40
C PHE A 73 -5.64 15.72 -27.59
N THR A 74 -4.98 15.83 -28.74
CA THR A 74 -5.63 16.23 -29.99
C THR A 74 -6.06 14.99 -30.77
N VAL A 75 -7.16 15.11 -31.51
CA VAL A 75 -7.52 14.16 -32.57
C VAL A 75 -7.44 14.86 -33.91
N MET A 76 -7.11 14.12 -34.96
CA MET A 76 -6.99 14.70 -36.30
C MET A 76 -8.35 14.88 -36.99
N GLU A 77 -9.32 14.02 -36.68
CA GLU A 77 -10.66 14.02 -37.26
C GLU A 77 -11.73 14.21 -36.17
N PRO A 78 -12.77 15.04 -36.42
CA PRO A 78 -13.77 15.36 -35.40
C PRO A 78 -14.62 14.15 -34.99
N ASP A 79 -14.91 13.20 -35.88
CA ASP A 79 -15.65 11.99 -35.52
C ASP A 79 -14.88 11.11 -34.53
N THR A 80 -13.54 11.12 -34.57
CA THR A 80 -12.70 10.43 -33.59
C THR A 80 -12.99 10.91 -32.17
N MET A 81 -13.22 12.21 -31.98
CA MET A 81 -13.59 12.75 -30.67
C MET A 81 -14.91 12.15 -30.18
N ARG A 82 -15.95 12.12 -31.02
CA ARG A 82 -17.25 11.51 -30.67
C ARG A 82 -17.07 10.04 -30.27
N ARG A 83 -16.26 9.29 -31.02
CA ARG A 83 -15.97 7.86 -30.79
C ARG A 83 -15.17 7.61 -29.51
N LEU A 84 -14.28 8.53 -29.13
CA LEU A 84 -13.58 8.48 -27.84
C LEU A 84 -14.56 8.72 -26.68
N PHE A 85 -15.45 9.71 -26.80
CA PHE A 85 -16.46 9.99 -25.76
C PHE A 85 -17.52 8.90 -25.64
N SER A 86 -17.84 8.17 -26.72
CA SER A 86 -18.75 7.01 -26.67
C SER A 86 -18.07 5.72 -26.18
N GLY A 87 -16.74 5.72 -26.00
CA GLY A 87 -15.95 4.55 -25.64
C GLY A 87 -15.77 3.52 -26.77
N GLU A 88 -16.03 3.92 -28.02
CA GLU A 88 -15.72 3.09 -29.20
C GLU A 88 -14.20 3.01 -29.45
N LEU A 89 -13.46 4.07 -29.12
CA LEU A 89 -12.01 4.18 -29.16
C LEU A 89 -11.46 4.52 -27.76
N GLY A 90 -10.16 4.30 -27.53
CA GLY A 90 -9.52 4.67 -26.26
C GLY A 90 -8.08 4.18 -26.14
N PRO A 91 -7.50 4.19 -24.92
CA PRO A 91 -6.11 3.81 -24.70
C PRO A 91 -5.76 2.40 -25.21
N GLU A 92 -6.63 1.42 -24.95
CA GLU A 92 -6.44 0.05 -25.44
C GLU A 92 -6.84 -0.13 -26.92
N ARG A 93 -7.64 0.80 -27.47
CA ARG A 93 -8.20 0.73 -28.83
C ARG A 93 -7.83 1.96 -29.63
N GLY A 94 -6.60 1.93 -30.16
CA GLY A 94 -6.04 2.97 -31.01
C GLY A 94 -5.00 3.87 -30.35
N ASP A 95 -4.66 3.63 -29.07
CA ASP A 95 -3.72 4.45 -28.28
C ASP A 95 -4.10 5.94 -28.28
N LEU A 96 -5.41 6.18 -28.09
CA LEU A 96 -6.00 7.51 -28.13
C LEU A 96 -6.46 7.94 -26.75
N TYR A 97 -6.21 9.21 -26.46
CA TYR A 97 -6.49 9.84 -25.17
C TYR A 97 -7.29 11.12 -25.41
N ILE A 98 -7.97 11.60 -24.36
CA ILE A 98 -8.73 12.85 -24.41
C ILE A 98 -8.12 13.85 -23.44
N TYR A 99 -8.01 13.44 -22.17
CA TYR A 99 -7.59 14.31 -21.08
C TYR A 99 -6.89 13.50 -19.99
N SER A 100 -5.75 13.98 -19.48
CA SER A 100 -4.87 13.23 -18.58
C SER A 100 -5.48 12.89 -17.21
N ARG A 101 -6.55 13.58 -16.78
CA ARG A 101 -7.33 13.19 -15.59
C ARG A 101 -7.98 11.82 -15.77
N HIS A 102 -8.39 11.52 -17.00
CA HIS A 102 -9.01 10.25 -17.36
C HIS A 102 -7.92 9.20 -17.53
N PHE A 103 -7.10 9.35 -18.56
CA PHE A 103 -5.92 8.51 -18.77
C PHE A 103 -4.77 9.31 -19.36
N ASN A 104 -3.57 9.01 -18.87
CA ASN A 104 -2.31 9.49 -19.40
C ASN A 104 -1.44 8.26 -19.74
N PRO A 105 -0.81 8.17 -20.92
CA PRO A 105 -0.03 7.01 -21.33
C PRO A 105 1.06 6.65 -20.32
N THR A 106 1.76 7.65 -19.78
CA THR A 106 2.85 7.43 -18.83
C THR A 106 2.34 6.88 -17.50
N VAL A 107 1.21 7.39 -17.01
CA VAL A 107 0.55 6.91 -15.79
C VAL A 107 -0.02 5.51 -15.99
N LEU A 108 -0.57 5.20 -17.16
CA LEU A 108 -1.09 3.87 -17.49
C LEU A 108 0.01 2.82 -17.52
N ALA A 109 1.18 3.13 -18.08
CA ALA A 109 2.32 2.20 -18.09
C ALA A 109 2.75 1.83 -16.67
N LEU A 110 2.88 2.81 -15.77
CA LEU A 110 3.13 2.54 -14.34
C LEU A 110 1.99 1.71 -13.73
N GLY A 111 0.73 2.00 -14.08
CA GLY A 111 -0.43 1.20 -13.68
C GLY A 111 -0.32 -0.27 -14.10
N ARG A 112 0.12 -0.56 -15.34
CA ARG A 112 0.35 -1.93 -15.82
C ARG A 112 1.44 -2.64 -15.01
N GLN A 113 2.53 -1.95 -14.68
CA GLN A 113 3.58 -2.51 -13.82
C GLN A 113 3.06 -2.78 -12.40
N MET A 114 2.27 -1.88 -11.82
CA MET A 114 1.64 -2.08 -10.50
C MET A 114 0.64 -3.25 -10.50
N ALA A 115 -0.15 -3.40 -11.57
CA ALA A 115 -1.05 -4.54 -11.74
C ALA A 115 -0.27 -5.85 -11.85
N ALA A 116 0.84 -5.86 -12.58
CA ALA A 116 1.72 -7.02 -12.69
C ALA A 116 2.36 -7.39 -11.34
N LEU A 117 2.87 -6.40 -10.60
CA LEU A 117 3.43 -6.56 -9.26
C LEU A 117 2.47 -7.27 -8.29
N GLU A 118 1.20 -6.85 -8.26
CA GLU A 118 0.19 -7.44 -7.39
C GLU A 118 -0.49 -8.68 -7.99
N GLY A 119 -0.30 -8.93 -9.28
CA GLY A 119 -1.02 -9.98 -10.00
C GLY A 119 -2.51 -9.69 -10.11
N THR A 120 -2.90 -8.45 -10.38
CA THR A 120 -4.29 -8.02 -10.62
C THR A 120 -4.55 -7.78 -12.12
N GLU A 121 -5.80 -7.49 -12.49
CA GLU A 121 -6.16 -7.23 -13.89
C GLU A 121 -5.79 -5.82 -14.32
N ALA A 122 -5.98 -4.86 -13.42
CA ALA A 122 -5.69 -3.45 -13.66
C ALA A 122 -5.16 -2.81 -12.39
N ALA A 123 -4.50 -1.66 -12.58
CA ALA A 123 -4.21 -0.74 -11.49
C ALA A 123 -4.23 0.71 -11.99
N TYR A 124 -4.47 1.63 -11.06
CA TYR A 124 -4.36 3.07 -11.30
C TYR A 124 -3.54 3.74 -10.21
N CYS A 125 -2.68 4.66 -10.62
CA CYS A 125 -1.78 5.37 -9.72
C CYS A 125 -2.32 6.76 -9.38
N THR A 126 -2.37 7.09 -8.09
CA THR A 126 -3.00 8.28 -7.54
C THR A 126 -1.98 9.25 -6.94
N ALA A 127 -2.41 10.48 -6.65
CA ALA A 127 -1.56 11.51 -6.06
C ALA A 127 -0.95 11.18 -4.68
N SER A 128 -1.48 10.18 -3.95
CA SER A 128 -0.96 9.75 -2.63
C SER A 128 -1.56 8.41 -2.20
N GLY A 129 -0.94 7.72 -1.23
CA GLY A 129 -1.55 6.53 -0.62
C GLY A 129 -2.93 6.81 -0.01
N MET A 130 -3.10 7.97 0.65
CA MET A 130 -4.39 8.35 1.20
C MET A 130 -5.46 8.59 0.14
N SER A 131 -5.10 9.11 -1.04
CA SER A 131 -6.07 9.24 -2.13
C SER A 131 -6.45 7.90 -2.74
N ALA A 132 -5.53 6.93 -2.79
CA ALA A 132 -5.87 5.56 -3.16
C ALA A 132 -6.90 4.96 -2.19
N ILE A 133 -6.63 5.04 -0.88
CA ILE A 133 -7.50 4.52 0.19
C ILE A 133 -8.87 5.22 0.15
N SER A 134 -8.91 6.56 0.14
CA SER A 134 -10.16 7.30 0.18
C SER A 134 -11.02 7.06 -1.05
N SER A 135 -10.42 7.03 -2.25
CA SER A 135 -11.19 6.81 -3.49
C SER A 135 -11.78 5.39 -3.54
N VAL A 136 -11.04 4.37 -3.10
CA VAL A 136 -11.56 2.99 -3.03
C VAL A 136 -12.72 2.90 -2.04
N LEU A 137 -12.56 3.46 -0.83
CA LEU A 137 -13.62 3.41 0.19
C LEU A 137 -14.87 4.18 -0.27
N MET A 138 -14.70 5.36 -0.87
CA MET A 138 -15.84 6.14 -1.39
C MET A 138 -16.54 5.41 -2.54
N GLN A 139 -15.80 4.75 -3.43
CA GLN A 139 -16.38 3.99 -4.54
C GLN A 139 -17.17 2.76 -4.06
N LEU A 140 -16.61 2.00 -3.13
CA LEU A 140 -17.16 0.69 -2.76
C LEU A 140 -18.26 0.77 -1.70
N VAL A 141 -18.16 1.72 -0.77
CA VAL A 141 -19.06 1.77 0.39
C VAL A 141 -20.32 2.58 0.10
N GLY A 142 -20.20 3.66 -0.68
CA GLY A 142 -21.29 4.60 -0.91
C GLY A 142 -21.68 5.38 0.35
N ALA A 143 -22.56 6.39 0.20
CA ALA A 143 -23.03 7.17 1.34
C ALA A 143 -23.83 6.31 2.33
N GLY A 144 -23.60 6.51 3.63
CA GLY A 144 -24.28 5.78 4.71
C GLY A 144 -23.89 4.32 4.89
N GLY A 145 -23.00 3.76 4.06
CA GLY A 145 -22.59 2.36 4.13
C GLY A 145 -21.70 2.03 5.33
N HIS A 146 -21.33 0.75 5.45
CA HIS A 146 -20.58 0.24 6.60
C HIS A 146 -19.25 -0.44 6.18
N VAL A 147 -18.22 -0.21 7.00
CA VAL A 147 -16.88 -0.82 6.89
C VAL A 147 -16.58 -1.61 8.17
N VAL A 148 -16.10 -2.84 8.04
CA VAL A 148 -15.41 -3.53 9.15
C VAL A 148 -13.92 -3.32 8.95
N ALA A 149 -13.23 -2.78 9.94
CA ALA A 149 -11.82 -2.42 9.81
C ALA A 149 -10.99 -3.02 10.94
N SER A 150 -9.73 -3.36 10.66
CA SER A 150 -8.76 -3.69 11.71
C SER A 150 -8.64 -2.53 12.69
N ARG A 151 -8.47 -2.84 13.99
CA ARG A 151 -8.21 -1.84 15.03
C ARG A 151 -6.84 -1.18 14.86
N CYS A 152 -5.86 -1.94 14.38
CA CYS A 152 -4.49 -1.46 14.18
C CYS A 152 -4.31 -1.05 12.73
N LEU A 153 -4.42 0.25 12.46
CA LEU A 153 -4.24 0.86 11.15
C LEU A 153 -3.32 2.08 11.22
N TYR A 154 -2.86 2.52 10.06
CA TYR A 154 -2.27 3.83 9.84
C TYR A 154 -3.21 4.92 10.37
N GLY A 155 -2.65 5.85 11.16
CA GLY A 155 -3.41 6.92 11.82
C GLY A 155 -4.28 7.72 10.85
N GLY A 156 -3.77 8.03 9.65
CA GLY A 156 -4.54 8.71 8.61
C GLY A 156 -5.77 7.93 8.14
N THR A 157 -5.66 6.61 8.00
CA THR A 157 -6.77 5.74 7.63
C THR A 157 -7.77 5.59 8.78
N HIS A 158 -7.27 5.46 10.01
CA HIS A 158 -8.11 5.44 11.20
C HIS A 158 -8.91 6.75 11.33
N ALA A 159 -8.28 7.91 11.17
CA ALA A 159 -8.93 9.22 11.19
C ALA A 159 -9.94 9.39 10.04
N LEU A 160 -9.62 8.87 8.86
CA LEU A 160 -10.53 8.86 7.70
C LEU A 160 -11.82 8.10 8.04
N LEU A 161 -11.71 6.87 8.55
CA LEU A 161 -12.84 5.98 8.86
C LEU A 161 -13.62 6.40 10.12
N SER A 162 -12.94 6.87 11.16
CA SER A 162 -13.58 7.19 12.45
C SER A 162 -14.16 8.60 12.53
N ARG A 163 -13.66 9.56 11.73
CA ARG A 163 -14.05 10.97 11.83
C ARG A 163 -14.51 11.56 10.51
N PHE A 164 -13.67 11.48 9.47
CA PHE A 164 -13.93 12.22 8.23
C PHE A 164 -15.12 11.65 7.45
N LEU A 165 -15.11 10.36 7.13
CA LEU A 165 -16.17 9.72 6.35
C LEU A 165 -17.54 9.70 7.06
N PRO A 166 -17.64 9.46 8.38
CA PRO A 166 -18.91 9.61 9.09
C PRO A 166 -19.52 11.00 8.94
N ARG A 167 -18.71 12.06 9.04
CA ARG A 167 -19.17 13.44 8.89
C ARG A 167 -19.48 13.81 7.44
N ALA A 168 -18.66 13.33 6.49
CA ALA A 168 -18.73 13.73 5.09
C ALA A 168 -19.79 12.98 4.28
N SER A 169 -20.03 11.71 4.59
CA SER A 169 -20.92 10.84 3.80
C SER A 169 -21.79 9.92 4.63
N GLY A 170 -21.70 9.96 5.96
CA GLY A 170 -22.43 9.07 6.86
C GLY A 170 -21.89 7.63 6.89
N VAL A 171 -20.79 7.34 6.19
CA VAL A 171 -20.14 6.02 6.24
C VAL A 171 -19.64 5.73 7.64
N ARG A 172 -19.94 4.55 8.17
CA ARG A 172 -19.56 4.14 9.53
C ARG A 172 -18.57 2.98 9.48
N ALA A 173 -17.67 2.94 10.44
CA ALA A 173 -16.73 1.83 10.61
C ALA A 173 -16.91 1.15 11.97
N THR A 174 -16.83 -0.18 11.98
CA THR A 174 -16.67 -0.98 13.21
C THR A 174 -15.24 -1.51 13.25
N PHE A 175 -14.48 -1.13 14.28
CA PHE A 175 -13.08 -1.53 14.45
C PHE A 175 -12.98 -2.80 15.28
N VAL A 176 -12.34 -3.84 14.74
CA VAL A 176 -12.23 -5.17 15.35
C VAL A 176 -10.78 -5.65 15.39
N ASP A 177 -10.53 -6.65 16.24
CA ASP A 177 -9.31 -7.43 16.08
C ASP A 177 -9.43 -8.27 14.82
N ALA A 178 -8.54 -8.07 13.84
CA ALA A 178 -8.59 -8.75 12.57
C ALA A 178 -8.12 -10.22 12.67
N ASP A 179 -7.50 -10.62 13.78
CA ASP A 179 -7.11 -12.01 14.03
C ASP A 179 -8.23 -12.86 14.66
N ASP A 180 -9.30 -12.22 15.16
CA ASP A 180 -10.45 -12.91 15.74
C ASP A 180 -11.59 -13.02 14.71
N GLU A 181 -11.65 -14.17 14.01
CA GLU A 181 -12.69 -14.44 13.01
C GLU A 181 -14.11 -14.25 13.57
N ALA A 182 -14.36 -14.62 14.84
CA ALA A 182 -15.67 -14.48 15.45
C ALA A 182 -16.02 -13.00 15.65
N ALA A 183 -15.07 -12.17 16.10
CA ALA A 183 -15.25 -10.73 16.22
C ALA A 183 -15.47 -10.05 14.86
N VAL A 184 -14.73 -10.44 13.82
CA VAL A 184 -14.94 -9.92 12.46
C VAL A 184 -16.34 -10.27 11.97
N ARG A 185 -16.76 -11.54 12.11
CA ARG A 185 -18.12 -11.98 11.72
C ARG A 185 -19.21 -11.26 12.50
N ALA A 186 -19.04 -11.04 13.79
CA ALA A 186 -20.00 -10.32 14.62
C ALA A 186 -20.12 -8.83 14.24
N ALA A 187 -19.06 -8.21 13.73
CA ALA A 187 -19.07 -6.83 13.28
C ALA A 187 -19.69 -6.64 11.89
N VAL A 188 -19.80 -7.71 11.10
CA VAL A 188 -20.49 -7.67 9.81
C VAL A 188 -21.99 -7.40 10.05
N ARG A 189 -22.46 -6.35 9.37
CA ARG A 189 -23.88 -6.01 9.23
C ARG A 189 -24.37 -6.48 7.85
N PRO A 190 -25.17 -7.56 7.77
CA PRO A 190 -25.63 -8.10 6.49
C PRO A 190 -26.32 -7.04 5.62
N GLY A 191 -25.95 -6.97 4.32
CA GLY A 191 -26.48 -5.99 3.36
C GLY A 191 -25.95 -4.55 3.48
N GLU A 192 -25.46 -4.15 4.65
CA GLU A 192 -24.88 -2.83 4.89
C GLU A 192 -23.35 -2.80 4.77
N THR A 193 -22.67 -3.87 5.21
CA THR A 193 -21.21 -3.96 5.19
C THR A 193 -20.73 -4.17 3.77
N ARG A 194 -19.99 -3.19 3.25
CA ARG A 194 -19.49 -3.22 1.86
C ARG A 194 -18.01 -3.55 1.78
N VAL A 195 -17.25 -3.22 2.83
CA VAL A 195 -15.80 -3.42 2.85
C VAL A 195 -15.36 -4.01 4.18
N VAL A 196 -14.47 -5.01 4.11
CA VAL A 196 -13.55 -5.38 5.17
C VAL A 196 -12.19 -4.76 4.83
N TYR A 197 -11.61 -3.97 5.72
CA TYR A 197 -10.37 -3.23 5.47
C TYR A 197 -9.27 -3.62 6.46
N VAL A 198 -8.08 -3.94 5.94
CA VAL A 198 -6.93 -4.37 6.75
C VAL A 198 -5.60 -3.95 6.11
N GLU A 199 -4.53 -3.87 6.90
CA GLU A 199 -3.14 -3.80 6.43
C GLU A 199 -2.51 -5.20 6.45
N THR A 200 -1.76 -5.59 5.41
CA THR A 200 -1.06 -6.89 5.41
C THR A 200 -0.17 -7.05 6.64
N MET A 201 0.54 -5.97 7.01
CA MET A 201 1.36 -5.88 8.21
C MET A 201 1.06 -4.55 8.91
N SER A 202 0.59 -4.61 10.15
CA SER A 202 0.13 -3.43 10.89
C SER A 202 1.26 -2.62 11.51
N ASN A 203 1.06 -1.31 11.60
CA ASN A 203 1.93 -0.42 12.37
C ASN A 203 1.36 -0.18 13.79
N PRO A 204 2.19 -0.13 14.86
CA PRO A 204 3.63 -0.40 14.92
C PRO A 204 3.99 -1.83 15.36
N THR A 205 3.01 -2.70 15.62
CA THR A 205 3.24 -4.02 16.23
C THR A 205 3.67 -5.09 15.24
N LEU A 206 3.59 -4.79 13.93
CA LEU A 206 3.94 -5.69 12.84
C LEU A 206 3.11 -6.99 12.84
N ALA A 207 1.87 -6.91 13.32
CA ALA A 207 0.94 -8.03 13.21
C ALA A 207 0.62 -8.30 11.74
N VAL A 208 0.59 -9.57 11.33
CA VAL A 208 0.39 -9.97 9.93
C VAL A 208 -1.04 -10.47 9.77
N ALA A 209 -1.81 -9.88 8.87
CA ALA A 209 -3.22 -10.23 8.71
C ALA A 209 -3.41 -11.63 8.10
N ASP A 210 -4.43 -12.36 8.55
CA ASP A 210 -4.89 -13.59 7.89
C ASP A 210 -5.80 -13.24 6.70
N ILE A 211 -5.16 -12.88 5.58
CA ILE A 211 -5.86 -12.44 4.36
C ILE A 211 -6.83 -13.52 3.83
N PRO A 212 -6.48 -14.83 3.75
CA PRO A 212 -7.42 -15.85 3.31
C PRO A 212 -8.66 -15.98 4.21
N MET A 213 -8.49 -15.92 5.54
CA MET A 213 -9.63 -15.92 6.47
C MET A 213 -10.51 -14.69 6.26
N LEU A 214 -9.91 -13.49 6.21
CA LEU A 214 -10.65 -12.24 6.05
C LEU A 214 -11.37 -12.16 4.70
N ALA A 215 -10.78 -12.71 3.64
CA ALA A 215 -11.39 -12.78 2.32
C ALA A 215 -12.66 -13.66 2.37
N ARG A 216 -12.56 -14.85 2.99
CA ARG A 216 -13.71 -15.72 3.20
C ARG A 216 -14.83 -15.00 3.96
N VAL A 217 -14.52 -14.36 5.09
CA VAL A 217 -15.52 -13.65 5.90
C VAL A 217 -16.16 -12.49 5.12
N ALA A 218 -15.37 -11.73 4.36
CA ALA A 218 -15.87 -10.64 3.53
C ALA A 218 -16.82 -11.17 2.43
N HIS A 219 -16.41 -12.21 1.72
CA HIS A 219 -17.17 -12.79 0.61
C HIS A 219 -18.45 -13.48 1.09
N ASP A 220 -18.44 -14.17 2.23
CA ASP A 220 -19.63 -14.74 2.88
C ASP A 220 -20.70 -13.66 3.15
N ALA A 221 -20.27 -12.42 3.39
CA ALA A 221 -21.13 -11.28 3.67
C ALA A 221 -21.54 -10.47 2.42
N GLY A 222 -21.03 -10.83 1.24
CA GLY A 222 -21.15 -10.02 0.01
C GLY A 222 -20.33 -8.72 0.03
N ALA A 223 -19.39 -8.59 0.97
CA ALA A 223 -18.47 -7.46 1.07
C ALA A 223 -17.19 -7.70 0.26
N LYS A 224 -16.41 -6.64 0.08
CA LYS A 224 -15.08 -6.68 -0.57
C LYS A 224 -13.97 -6.62 0.46
N LEU A 225 -12.91 -7.42 0.28
CA LEU A 225 -11.69 -7.28 1.06
C LEU A 225 -10.75 -6.27 0.40
N VAL A 226 -10.46 -5.19 1.10
CA VAL A 226 -9.47 -4.18 0.70
C VAL A 226 -8.25 -4.31 1.61
N VAL A 227 -7.08 -4.56 1.02
CA VAL A 227 -5.83 -4.74 1.75
C VAL A 227 -4.84 -3.63 1.41
N ASP A 228 -4.36 -2.91 2.42
CA ASP A 228 -3.21 -2.03 2.27
C ASP A 228 -1.91 -2.85 2.41
N ASN A 229 -1.14 -2.92 1.33
CA ASN A 229 0.06 -3.75 1.23
C ASN A 229 1.36 -2.92 1.28
N THR A 230 1.29 -1.68 1.77
CA THR A 230 2.39 -0.70 1.76
C THR A 230 3.68 -1.20 2.42
N PHE A 231 3.59 -2.01 3.48
CA PHE A 231 4.76 -2.49 4.25
C PHE A 231 5.42 -3.74 3.63
N THR A 232 4.70 -4.43 2.76
CA THR A 232 5.06 -5.76 2.26
C THR A 232 5.01 -5.88 0.73
N PRO A 233 5.35 -4.83 -0.07
CA PRO A 233 5.44 -5.03 -1.51
C PRO A 233 6.52 -6.08 -1.80
N MET A 234 6.31 -6.91 -2.81
CA MET A 234 7.09 -8.13 -3.09
C MET A 234 6.95 -9.26 -2.06
N VAL A 235 6.90 -8.94 -0.76
CA VAL A 235 6.88 -9.94 0.33
C VAL A 235 5.57 -10.71 0.35
N VAL A 236 4.44 -10.04 0.15
CA VAL A 236 3.10 -10.67 0.08
C VAL A 236 2.36 -10.13 -1.13
N SER A 237 1.58 -10.97 -1.80
CA SER A 237 0.68 -10.59 -2.89
C SER A 237 -0.78 -10.82 -2.48
N PRO A 238 -1.43 -9.89 -1.77
CA PRO A 238 -2.76 -10.10 -1.19
C PRO A 238 -3.84 -10.50 -2.20
N ALA A 239 -3.75 -10.02 -3.45
CA ALA A 239 -4.70 -10.40 -4.50
C ALA A 239 -4.73 -11.91 -4.76
N ARG A 240 -3.58 -12.59 -4.62
CA ARG A 240 -3.48 -14.05 -4.77
C ARG A 240 -4.03 -14.82 -3.57
N LEU A 241 -4.22 -14.13 -2.45
CA LEU A 241 -4.71 -14.67 -1.19
C LEU A 241 -6.20 -14.39 -0.96
N GLY A 242 -6.87 -13.75 -1.93
CA GLY A 242 -8.32 -13.50 -1.90
C GLY A 242 -8.71 -12.03 -1.70
N ALA A 243 -7.77 -11.09 -1.61
CA ALA A 243 -8.11 -9.67 -1.59
C ALA A 243 -8.74 -9.23 -2.92
N ASP A 244 -9.84 -8.49 -2.86
CA ASP A 244 -10.49 -7.92 -4.05
C ASP A 244 -9.75 -6.68 -4.56
N VAL A 245 -9.20 -5.89 -3.64
CA VAL A 245 -8.48 -4.65 -3.95
C VAL A 245 -7.24 -4.55 -3.07
N VAL A 246 -6.11 -4.22 -3.69
CA VAL A 246 -4.87 -3.90 -2.99
C VAL A 246 -4.56 -2.42 -3.16
N VAL A 247 -4.29 -1.73 -2.07
CA VAL A 247 -3.87 -0.33 -2.09
C VAL A 247 -2.44 -0.19 -1.57
N HIS A 248 -1.73 0.80 -2.10
CA HIS A 248 -0.37 1.12 -1.69
C HIS A 248 -0.18 2.62 -1.48
N SER A 249 0.60 2.97 -0.46
CA SER A 249 1.40 4.20 -0.50
C SER A 249 2.70 3.91 -1.26
N VAL A 250 2.71 4.24 -2.55
CA VAL A 250 3.88 4.11 -3.42
C VAL A 250 5.05 4.97 -2.93
N SER A 251 4.77 6.03 -2.16
CA SER A 251 5.75 6.89 -1.47
C SER A 251 6.78 6.15 -0.60
N LYS A 252 6.54 4.88 -0.27
CA LYS A 252 7.30 4.09 0.70
C LYS A 252 8.33 3.20 0.02
N PHE A 253 8.30 1.89 0.29
CA PHE A 253 9.23 0.92 -0.29
C PHE A 253 9.21 0.91 -1.81
N ILE A 254 8.08 1.15 -2.47
CA ILE A 254 8.00 1.14 -3.94
C ILE A 254 8.87 2.26 -4.53
N SER A 255 8.66 3.51 -4.11
CA SER A 255 9.52 4.64 -4.52
C SER A 255 10.94 4.50 -3.98
N GLY A 256 11.11 4.24 -2.68
CA GLY A 256 12.41 4.07 -2.04
C GLY A 256 13.29 5.31 -1.90
N GLY A 257 12.87 6.46 -2.46
CA GLY A 257 13.67 7.69 -2.54
C GLY A 257 13.31 8.76 -1.51
N ALA A 258 12.24 8.59 -0.72
CA ALA A 258 11.73 9.59 0.23
C ALA A 258 11.48 10.99 -0.38
N ASP A 259 11.16 11.04 -1.67
CA ASP A 259 11.08 12.23 -2.52
C ASP A 259 9.72 12.38 -3.22
N ILE A 260 9.01 11.27 -3.43
CA ILE A 260 7.73 11.22 -4.14
C ILE A 260 6.60 10.85 -3.18
N ILE A 261 5.48 11.58 -3.27
CA ILE A 261 4.19 11.16 -2.72
C ILE A 261 3.32 10.60 -3.83
N ALA A 262 2.90 9.35 -3.68
CA ALA A 262 2.09 8.63 -4.66
C ALA A 262 1.31 7.49 -4.00
N GLY A 263 0.24 7.06 -4.66
CA GLY A 263 -0.52 5.88 -4.29
C GLY A 263 -0.82 5.00 -5.49
N ALA A 264 -1.30 3.78 -5.23
CA ALA A 264 -1.81 2.89 -6.26
C ALA A 264 -3.01 2.10 -5.75
N ILE A 265 -3.92 1.79 -6.67
CA ILE A 265 -5.07 0.92 -6.47
C ILE A 265 -4.93 -0.20 -7.48
N CYS A 266 -4.84 -1.45 -7.03
CA CYS A 266 -4.70 -2.64 -7.86
C CYS A 266 -5.92 -3.53 -7.63
N GLY A 267 -6.55 -4.02 -8.69
CA GLY A 267 -7.76 -4.82 -8.56
C GLY A 267 -8.34 -5.29 -9.89
N PRO A 268 -9.63 -5.64 -9.92
CA PRO A 268 -10.28 -6.03 -11.17
C PRO A 268 -10.42 -4.83 -12.11
N ALA A 269 -10.30 -5.12 -13.39
CA ALA A 269 -10.56 -4.21 -14.50
C ALA A 269 -11.87 -3.44 -14.34
N SER A 270 -12.93 -4.17 -13.94
CA SER A 270 -14.27 -3.63 -13.76
C SER A 270 -14.35 -2.53 -12.69
N LEU A 271 -13.57 -2.64 -11.61
CA LEU A 271 -13.52 -1.64 -10.54
C LEU A 271 -12.77 -0.40 -10.98
N VAL A 272 -11.56 -0.54 -11.53
CA VAL A 272 -10.77 0.62 -11.97
C VAL A 272 -11.53 1.43 -13.02
N ASN A 273 -12.22 0.73 -13.93
CA ASN A 273 -13.12 1.39 -14.89
C ASN A 273 -14.31 2.09 -14.23
N ALA A 274 -14.96 1.47 -13.25
CA ALA A 274 -16.06 2.11 -12.53
C ALA A 274 -15.58 3.37 -11.78
N MET A 275 -14.36 3.33 -11.24
CA MET A 275 -13.74 4.50 -10.59
C MET A 275 -13.38 5.62 -11.56
N MET A 276 -13.22 5.31 -12.85
CA MET A 276 -12.97 6.28 -13.92
C MET A 276 -14.22 6.75 -14.65
N ASP A 277 -15.39 6.27 -14.25
CA ASP A 277 -16.66 6.70 -14.83
C ASP A 277 -16.85 8.22 -14.70
N LEU A 278 -17.33 8.86 -15.78
CA LEU A 278 -17.45 10.31 -15.87
C LEU A 278 -18.52 10.91 -14.95
N GLN A 279 -19.48 10.12 -14.49
CA GLN A 279 -20.64 10.58 -13.73
C GLN A 279 -20.61 10.12 -12.28
N GLU A 280 -20.03 8.95 -12.00
CA GLU A 280 -20.06 8.33 -10.67
C GLU A 280 -18.67 7.90 -10.16
N GLY A 281 -17.63 7.96 -10.99
CA GLY A 281 -16.31 7.42 -10.69
C GLY A 281 -15.53 8.24 -9.67
N ALA A 282 -15.15 7.61 -8.56
CA ALA A 282 -14.44 8.31 -7.48
C ALA A 282 -13.05 8.83 -7.89
N LEU A 283 -12.34 8.21 -8.83
CA LEU A 283 -11.06 8.74 -9.34
C LEU A 283 -11.32 9.89 -10.31
N MET A 284 -12.31 9.75 -11.18
CA MET A 284 -12.60 10.77 -12.19
C MET A 284 -13.09 12.08 -11.54
N LEU A 285 -13.99 11.98 -10.55
CA LEU A 285 -14.67 13.13 -9.96
C LEU A 285 -13.91 13.78 -8.81
N LEU A 286 -13.23 13.00 -7.96
CA LEU A 286 -12.39 13.56 -6.90
C LEU A 286 -11.03 14.01 -7.43
N GLY A 287 -10.64 13.52 -8.61
CA GLY A 287 -9.47 13.96 -9.36
C GLY A 287 -8.10 13.78 -8.70
N PRO A 288 -7.77 12.68 -7.97
CA PRO A 288 -6.45 12.47 -7.39
C PRO A 288 -5.42 12.04 -8.45
N THR A 289 -5.27 12.85 -9.50
CA THR A 289 -4.52 12.56 -10.72
C THR A 289 -3.02 12.60 -10.45
N MET A 290 -2.30 11.56 -10.89
CA MET A 290 -0.84 11.52 -10.82
C MET A 290 -0.20 12.36 -11.93
N ASN A 291 0.92 13.02 -11.61
CA ASN A 291 1.73 13.72 -12.60
C ASN A 291 2.54 12.71 -13.46
N ALA A 292 2.57 12.89 -14.79
CA ALA A 292 3.30 11.99 -15.70
C ALA A 292 4.81 11.90 -15.43
N LYS A 293 5.46 12.99 -14.99
CA LYS A 293 6.88 12.97 -14.60
C LYS A 293 7.10 12.05 -13.39
N VAL A 294 6.20 12.14 -12.40
CA VAL A 294 6.23 11.26 -11.22
C VAL A 294 5.99 9.81 -11.63
N ALA A 295 5.06 9.57 -12.56
CA ALA A 295 4.81 8.21 -13.05
C ALA A 295 6.03 7.60 -13.74
N PHE A 296 6.71 8.38 -14.59
CA PHE A 296 7.96 7.98 -15.23
C PHE A 296 9.08 7.69 -14.21
N GLU A 297 9.29 8.60 -13.24
CA GLU A 297 10.31 8.39 -12.22
C GLU A 297 10.05 7.14 -11.38
N LEU A 298 8.78 6.81 -11.12
CA LEU A 298 8.40 5.60 -10.41
C LEU A 298 8.56 4.35 -11.28
N SER A 299 8.25 4.41 -12.58
CA SER A 299 8.36 3.25 -13.47
C SER A 299 9.81 2.78 -13.61
N GLU A 300 10.78 3.69 -13.54
CA GLU A 300 12.20 3.36 -13.51
C GLU A 300 12.64 2.69 -12.19
N ARG A 301 11.86 2.84 -11.11
CA ARG A 301 12.20 2.34 -9.77
C ARG A 301 11.66 0.94 -9.45
N LEU A 302 10.61 0.53 -10.13
CA LEU A 302 9.98 -0.79 -9.98
C LEU A 302 10.92 -1.95 -10.38
N PRO A 303 11.67 -1.89 -11.49
CA PRO A 303 12.56 -2.99 -11.90
C PRO A 303 13.59 -3.41 -10.85
N HIS A 304 14.05 -2.46 -10.02
CA HIS A 304 15.02 -2.74 -8.95
C HIS A 304 14.38 -2.83 -7.56
N LEU A 305 13.04 -2.79 -7.45
CA LEU A 305 12.32 -3.06 -6.20
C LEU A 305 12.60 -4.46 -5.62
N PRO A 306 12.66 -5.56 -6.41
CA PRO A 306 12.95 -6.90 -5.88
C PRO A 306 14.27 -6.94 -5.09
N LEU A 307 15.33 -6.37 -5.66
CA LEU A 307 16.67 -6.33 -5.06
C LEU A 307 16.67 -5.51 -3.75
N ARG A 308 16.00 -4.36 -3.75
CA ARG A 308 15.88 -3.51 -2.57
C ARG A 308 15.12 -4.21 -1.44
N MET A 309 13.99 -4.83 -1.75
CA MET A 309 13.20 -5.55 -0.74
C MET A 309 13.94 -6.75 -0.15
N GLN A 310 14.67 -7.51 -0.97
CA GLN A 310 15.54 -8.59 -0.48
C GLN A 310 16.58 -8.08 0.52
N GLU A 311 17.27 -6.98 0.20
CA GLU A 311 18.30 -6.44 1.07
C GLU A 311 17.74 -5.79 2.34
N HIS A 312 16.61 -5.08 2.23
CA HIS A 312 15.86 -4.58 3.39
C HIS A 312 15.51 -5.71 4.36
N SER A 313 14.93 -6.80 3.84
CA SER A 313 14.55 -7.97 4.64
C SER A 313 15.75 -8.68 5.25
N ARG A 314 16.81 -8.90 4.47
CA ARG A 314 18.02 -9.57 4.94
C ARG A 314 18.67 -8.81 6.11
N ARG A 315 18.78 -7.49 6.00
CA ARG A 315 19.33 -6.65 7.08
C ARG A 315 18.41 -6.60 8.29
N ALA A 316 17.11 -6.46 8.09
CA ALA A 316 16.15 -6.44 9.20
C ALA A 316 16.18 -7.75 10.00
N ALA A 317 16.25 -8.90 9.32
CA ALA A 317 16.39 -10.20 9.97
C ALA A 317 17.69 -10.32 10.79
N GLU A 318 18.81 -9.88 10.23
CA GLU A 318 20.10 -9.93 10.93
C GLU A 318 20.14 -8.98 12.13
N TYR A 319 19.67 -7.74 11.96
CA TYR A 319 19.59 -6.76 13.04
C TYR A 319 18.67 -7.24 14.15
N ALA A 320 17.47 -7.74 13.82
CA ALA A 320 16.55 -8.28 14.81
C ALA A 320 17.17 -9.44 15.61
N SER A 321 17.86 -10.35 14.92
CA SER A 321 18.54 -11.49 15.54
C SER A 321 19.69 -11.06 16.45
N ARG A 322 20.53 -10.11 16.02
CA ARG A 322 21.63 -9.59 16.84
C ARG A 322 21.13 -8.78 18.03
N MET A 323 20.13 -7.93 17.85
CA MET A 323 19.49 -7.18 18.93
C MET A 323 18.91 -8.11 20.00
N ARG A 324 18.30 -9.23 19.58
CA ARG A 324 17.84 -10.27 20.53
C ARG A 324 18.99 -10.93 21.30
N ARG A 325 20.11 -11.24 20.64
CA ARG A 325 21.30 -11.78 21.33
C ARG A 325 21.87 -10.80 22.36
N LEU A 326 21.69 -9.49 22.15
CA LEU A 326 22.03 -8.44 23.12
C LEU A 326 20.97 -8.26 24.23
N GLY A 327 19.91 -9.06 24.26
CA GLY A 327 18.85 -8.98 25.28
C GLY A 327 17.84 -7.86 25.06
N LEU A 328 17.79 -7.24 23.88
CA LEU A 328 16.77 -6.25 23.55
C LEU A 328 15.43 -6.94 23.21
N ARG A 329 14.33 -6.30 23.59
CA ARG A 329 12.97 -6.74 23.21
C ARG A 329 12.70 -6.24 21.78
N VAL A 330 12.59 -7.17 20.85
CA VAL A 330 12.44 -6.89 19.41
C VAL A 330 11.17 -7.55 18.90
N ALA A 331 10.37 -6.80 18.15
CA ALA A 331 9.28 -7.35 17.34
C ALA A 331 9.72 -7.32 15.87
N TYR A 332 9.80 -8.49 15.26
CA TYR A 332 10.05 -8.66 13.83
C TYR A 332 9.35 -9.94 13.35
N PRO A 333 8.47 -9.89 12.35
CA PRO A 333 7.73 -11.06 11.88
C PRO A 333 8.60 -12.21 11.35
N GLY A 334 9.84 -11.93 10.96
CA GLY A 334 10.81 -12.96 10.56
C GLY A 334 11.45 -13.73 11.72
N LEU A 335 11.21 -13.35 12.97
CA LEU A 335 11.72 -14.08 14.14
C LEU A 335 10.77 -15.22 14.55
N PRO A 336 11.29 -16.39 14.96
CA PRO A 336 10.45 -17.57 15.30
C PRO A 336 9.45 -17.37 16.43
N ASP A 337 9.70 -16.44 17.36
CA ASP A 337 8.86 -16.14 18.51
C ASP A 337 7.84 -15.02 18.23
N HIS A 338 7.84 -14.43 17.04
CA HIS A 338 6.80 -13.49 16.68
C HIS A 338 5.46 -14.23 16.55
N PRO A 339 4.35 -13.74 17.15
CA PRO A 339 3.07 -14.45 17.15
C PRO A 339 2.58 -14.86 15.76
N HIS A 340 2.90 -14.05 14.75
CA HIS A 340 2.47 -14.26 13.36
C HIS A 340 3.58 -14.76 12.44
N HIS A 341 4.69 -15.29 12.98
CA HIS A 341 5.80 -15.80 12.17
C HIS A 341 5.36 -16.91 11.20
N ALA A 342 4.70 -17.95 11.73
CA ALA A 342 4.22 -19.07 10.93
C ALA A 342 3.22 -18.63 9.85
N ARG A 343 2.34 -17.67 10.19
CA ARG A 343 1.39 -17.09 9.24
C ARG A 343 2.11 -16.37 8.10
N LEU A 344 3.09 -15.52 8.41
CA LEU A 344 3.87 -14.83 7.40
C LEU A 344 4.57 -15.82 6.46
N LEU A 345 5.22 -16.85 7.00
CA LEU A 345 5.86 -17.89 6.19
C LEU A 345 4.88 -18.60 5.24
N ALA A 346 3.64 -18.80 5.67
CA ALA A 346 2.63 -19.47 4.87
C ALA A 346 2.12 -18.61 3.70
N ILE A 347 2.15 -17.28 3.82
CA ILE A 347 1.58 -16.36 2.81
C ILE A 347 2.63 -15.58 2.02
N ALA A 348 3.90 -15.60 2.43
CA ALA A 348 4.96 -14.83 1.81
C ALA A 348 5.41 -15.42 0.48
N ASN A 349 5.74 -14.54 -0.46
CA ASN A 349 6.43 -14.92 -1.68
C ASN A 349 7.87 -15.37 -1.35
N PRO A 350 8.34 -16.50 -1.91
CA PRO A 350 9.69 -17.00 -1.66
C PRO A 350 10.77 -16.00 -2.04
N GLY A 351 11.86 -15.95 -1.27
CA GLY A 351 13.04 -15.16 -1.60
C GLY A 351 13.03 -13.69 -1.16
N TYR A 352 11.91 -13.16 -0.64
CA TYR A 352 11.81 -11.75 -0.21
C TYR A 352 11.91 -11.52 1.30
N GLY A 353 11.99 -12.58 2.12
CA GLY A 353 12.11 -12.48 3.57
C GLY A 353 10.85 -11.93 4.26
N ALA A 354 11.02 -11.19 5.36
CA ALA A 354 9.91 -10.71 6.20
C ALA A 354 9.74 -9.18 6.22
N GLY A 355 10.26 -8.49 5.21
CA GLY A 355 10.19 -7.03 5.06
C GLY A 355 11.27 -6.28 5.85
N GLY A 356 11.36 -4.97 5.59
CA GLY A 356 12.38 -4.07 6.16
C GLY A 356 11.99 -3.37 7.47
N MET A 357 10.85 -3.73 8.07
CA MET A 357 10.35 -3.08 9.29
C MET A 357 10.65 -3.94 10.51
N LEU A 358 11.18 -3.34 11.57
CA LEU A 358 11.31 -3.97 12.89
C LEU A 358 11.04 -2.94 14.00
N CYS A 359 10.72 -3.42 15.20
CA CYS A 359 10.54 -2.57 16.37
C CYS A 359 11.41 -3.03 17.53
N VAL A 360 11.94 -2.07 18.29
CA VAL A 360 12.73 -2.30 19.51
C VAL A 360 12.04 -1.60 20.68
N ASP A 361 11.67 -2.34 21.71
CA ASP A 361 10.99 -1.81 22.88
C ASP A 361 11.97 -1.42 24.00
N MET A 362 12.22 -0.11 24.12
CA MET A 362 13.10 0.49 25.14
C MET A 362 12.40 0.74 26.48
N GLY A 363 11.12 0.38 26.60
CA GLY A 363 10.29 0.48 27.80
C GLY A 363 9.77 1.88 28.06
N THR A 364 10.65 2.88 28.09
CA THR A 364 10.29 4.29 28.31
C THR A 364 10.68 5.17 27.13
N GLU A 365 9.93 6.26 26.94
CA GLU A 365 10.21 7.27 25.92
C GLU A 365 11.61 7.86 26.10
N ASP A 366 12.04 8.14 27.33
CA ASP A 366 13.38 8.67 27.60
C ASP A 366 14.49 7.74 27.12
N ARG A 367 14.36 6.42 27.37
CA ARG A 367 15.34 5.43 26.88
C ARG A 367 15.34 5.34 25.36
N ALA A 368 14.16 5.39 24.74
CA ALA A 368 14.02 5.42 23.29
C ALA A 368 14.69 6.66 22.68
N ASN A 369 14.43 7.85 23.24
CA ASN A 369 15.00 9.11 22.77
C ASN A 369 16.53 9.16 22.95
N ARG A 370 17.06 8.65 24.07
CA ARG A 370 18.52 8.54 24.28
C ARG A 370 19.16 7.62 23.24
N LEU A 371 18.57 6.45 22.96
CA LEU A 371 19.07 5.54 21.93
C LEU A 371 19.06 6.23 20.56
N MET A 372 17.92 6.79 20.14
CA MET A 372 17.79 7.45 18.84
C MET A 372 18.73 8.65 18.68
N HIS A 373 18.98 9.41 19.75
CA HIS A 373 19.95 10.50 19.74
C HIS A 373 21.36 10.00 19.38
N HIS A 374 21.85 8.95 20.04
CA HIS A 374 23.18 8.39 19.76
C HIS A 374 23.24 7.71 18.39
N LEU A 375 22.14 7.06 17.97
CA LEU A 375 22.03 6.45 16.64
C LEU A 375 22.16 7.49 15.53
N GLN A 376 21.51 8.66 15.64
CA GLN A 376 21.59 9.69 14.61
C GLN A 376 22.82 10.59 14.76
N ASN A 377 22.96 11.24 15.91
CA ASN A 377 23.83 12.40 16.08
C ASN A 377 25.28 12.02 16.40
N THR A 378 25.54 10.78 16.82
CA THR A 378 26.88 10.33 17.20
C THR A 378 27.40 9.26 16.25
N THR A 379 26.62 8.20 16.03
CA THR A 379 27.08 7.03 15.28
C THR A 379 26.64 7.03 13.81
N ARG A 380 25.66 7.86 13.44
CA ARG A 380 25.10 7.98 12.08
C ARG A 380 24.55 6.65 11.55
N PHE A 381 23.93 5.85 12.42
CA PHE A 381 23.25 4.60 12.07
C PHE A 381 22.03 4.83 11.18
N GLY A 382 21.25 5.88 11.48
CA GLY A 382 20.00 6.19 10.80
C GLY A 382 19.44 7.55 11.20
N LEU A 383 18.30 7.90 10.63
CA LEU A 383 17.66 9.21 10.72
C LEU A 383 16.35 9.11 11.50
N MET A 384 16.09 10.06 12.39
CA MET A 384 14.82 10.24 13.07
C MET A 384 13.79 10.83 12.09
N ALA A 385 12.90 10.00 11.57
CA ALA A 385 11.87 10.39 10.62
C ALA A 385 10.68 9.43 10.66
N VAL A 386 9.47 9.94 10.41
CA VAL A 386 8.22 9.16 10.49
C VAL A 386 7.92 8.31 9.26
N SER A 387 8.67 8.48 8.16
CA SER A 387 8.49 7.68 6.94
C SER A 387 9.20 6.31 7.03
N LEU A 388 9.16 5.56 5.93
CA LEU A 388 9.74 4.22 5.81
C LEU A 388 10.04 3.88 4.34
N GLY A 389 10.79 2.81 4.12
CA GLY A 389 11.19 2.30 2.81
C GLY A 389 12.36 3.03 2.15
N TYR A 390 13.04 3.93 2.87
CA TYR A 390 14.18 4.68 2.36
C TYR A 390 15.48 3.86 2.41
N TYR A 391 16.47 4.22 1.60
CA TYR A 391 17.77 3.53 1.59
C TYR A 391 18.59 3.72 2.86
N GLU A 392 18.35 4.79 3.64
CA GLU A 392 18.87 4.92 5.01
C GLU A 392 17.87 4.41 6.03
N THR A 393 18.38 3.90 7.16
CA THR A 393 17.51 3.47 8.26
C THR A 393 16.76 4.67 8.82
N LEU A 394 15.43 4.62 8.82
CA LEU A 394 14.57 5.63 9.45
C LEU A 394 14.03 5.10 10.77
N MET A 395 14.00 5.93 11.81
CA MET A 395 13.54 5.57 13.14
C MET A 395 12.59 6.59 13.75
N SER A 396 11.64 6.11 14.55
CA SER A 396 10.71 6.97 15.30
C SER A 396 10.20 6.27 16.56
N CYS A 397 10.08 7.00 17.67
CA CYS A 397 9.42 6.51 18.87
C CYS A 397 7.89 6.49 18.67
N SER A 398 7.35 5.37 18.23
CA SER A 398 5.95 5.26 17.82
C SER A 398 4.98 5.32 19.01
N GLY A 399 5.41 4.86 20.19
CA GLY A 399 4.61 4.90 21.41
C GLY A 399 4.19 6.30 21.86
N SER A 400 5.04 7.30 21.59
CA SER A 400 4.79 8.71 21.93
C SER A 400 4.47 9.61 20.73
N SER A 401 4.67 9.16 19.48
CA SER A 401 4.39 9.95 18.27
C SER A 401 3.27 9.36 17.41
N THR A 402 3.59 8.42 16.53
CA THR A 402 2.67 7.93 15.46
C THR A 402 1.46 7.16 15.99
N SER A 403 1.52 6.64 17.21
CA SER A 403 0.39 5.98 17.87
C SER A 403 -0.29 6.86 18.93
N SER A 404 0.11 8.13 19.06
CA SER A 404 -0.46 9.06 20.06
C SER A 404 -1.96 9.34 19.86
N GLU A 405 -2.46 9.14 18.63
CA GLU A 405 -3.89 9.27 18.30
C GLU A 405 -4.74 8.11 18.85
N MET A 406 -4.11 6.99 19.26
CA MET A 406 -4.80 5.87 19.91
C MET A 406 -5.02 6.15 21.41
N PRO A 407 -6.20 5.82 21.96
CA PRO A 407 -6.43 5.85 23.39
C PRO A 407 -5.36 5.05 24.17
N PRO A 408 -4.95 5.46 25.38
CA PRO A 408 -3.95 4.75 26.17
C PRO A 408 -4.27 3.26 26.41
N GLU A 409 -5.55 2.93 26.60
CA GLU A 409 -6.02 1.56 26.78
C GLU A 409 -5.84 0.71 25.52
N ASP A 410 -6.07 1.29 24.34
CA ASP A 410 -5.83 0.64 23.05
C ASP A 410 -4.33 0.40 22.81
N ARG A 411 -3.49 1.38 23.14
CA ARG A 411 -2.03 1.22 23.06
C ARG A 411 -1.53 0.11 23.97
N ALA A 412 -2.03 0.05 25.21
CA ALA A 412 -1.67 -1.00 26.15
C ALA A 412 -2.11 -2.38 25.66
N ARG A 413 -3.35 -2.52 25.16
CA ARG A 413 -3.84 -3.77 24.56
C ARG A 413 -3.05 -4.19 23.33
N ALA A 414 -2.62 -3.24 22.50
CA ALA A 414 -1.78 -3.49 21.34
C ALA A 414 -0.31 -3.80 21.71
N GLY A 415 0.08 -3.75 23.00
CA GLY A 415 1.47 -3.99 23.42
C GLY A 415 2.43 -2.87 23.02
N ILE A 416 1.92 -1.66 22.81
CA ILE A 416 2.71 -0.49 22.41
C ILE A 416 3.20 0.22 23.68
N SER A 417 4.46 -0.02 24.06
CA SER A 417 5.09 0.72 25.15
C SER A 417 5.36 2.18 24.75
N PRO A 418 5.48 3.11 25.73
CA PRO A 418 5.91 4.48 25.44
C PRO A 418 7.28 4.58 24.77
N GLY A 419 8.15 3.57 24.96
CA GLY A 419 9.49 3.50 24.39
C GLY A 419 9.62 2.62 23.15
N LEU A 420 8.53 2.32 22.44
CA LEU A 420 8.57 1.48 21.25
C LEU A 420 9.19 2.25 20.07
N VAL A 421 10.44 1.93 19.73
CA VAL A 421 11.15 2.48 18.58
C VAL A 421 10.86 1.63 17.36
N ARG A 422 10.21 2.21 16.36
CA ARG A 422 10.04 1.59 15.04
C ARG A 422 11.23 1.95 14.16
N MET A 423 11.77 0.97 13.47
CA MET A 423 12.86 1.13 12.51
C MET A 423 12.44 0.60 11.13
N SER A 424 12.55 1.46 10.12
CA SER A 424 12.55 1.08 8.71
C SER A 424 14.00 0.90 8.30
N VAL A 425 14.49 -0.33 8.27
CA VAL A 425 15.89 -0.67 8.02
C VAL A 425 16.26 -0.31 6.59
N GLY A 426 17.28 0.51 6.40
CA GLY A 426 17.83 0.86 5.09
C GLY A 426 18.91 -0.12 4.62
N TYR A 427 19.41 0.09 3.39
CA TYR A 427 20.46 -0.74 2.77
C TYR A 427 21.74 0.01 2.38
N ASN A 428 21.88 1.28 2.75
CA ASN A 428 23.13 2.03 2.55
C ASN A 428 24.27 1.57 3.49
N GLY A 429 25.52 1.61 3.01
CA GLY A 429 26.70 1.11 3.72
C GLY A 429 26.72 -0.42 3.83
N THR A 430 27.77 -0.97 4.45
CA THR A 430 27.84 -2.43 4.69
C THR A 430 27.06 -2.82 5.95
N LEU A 431 26.59 -4.07 6.00
CA LEU A 431 25.85 -4.60 7.16
C LEU A 431 26.67 -4.46 8.45
N GLU A 432 27.94 -4.86 8.43
CA GLU A 432 28.80 -4.81 9.61
C GLU A 432 29.12 -3.39 10.06
N GLN A 433 29.31 -2.46 9.12
CA GLN A 433 29.51 -1.04 9.46
C GLN A 433 28.29 -0.49 10.20
N ARG A 434 27.09 -0.69 9.65
CA ARG A 434 25.84 -0.23 10.25
C ARG A 434 25.59 -0.91 11.59
N TRP A 435 25.85 -2.21 11.70
CA TRP A 435 25.74 -2.91 12.97
C TRP A 435 26.69 -2.35 14.04
N ALA A 436 27.97 -2.12 13.70
CA ALA A 436 28.94 -1.53 14.62
C ALA A 436 28.56 -0.10 15.08
N GLN A 437 27.85 0.66 14.22
CA GLN A 437 27.28 1.95 14.62
C GLN A 437 26.17 1.77 15.66
N PHE A 438 25.27 0.79 15.46
CA PHE A 438 24.22 0.47 16.43
C PHE A 438 24.79 0.04 17.78
N GLU A 439 25.74 -0.90 17.82
CA GLU A 439 26.35 -1.38 19.06
C GLU A 439 27.06 -0.26 19.83
N ARG A 440 27.77 0.62 19.11
CA ARG A 440 28.42 1.78 19.71
C ARG A 440 27.41 2.73 20.32
N ALA A 441 26.29 3.00 19.66
CA ALA A 441 25.22 3.85 20.18
C ALA A 441 24.59 3.25 21.44
N LEU A 442 24.35 1.94 21.44
CA LEU A 442 23.83 1.22 22.60
C LEU A 442 24.81 1.29 23.78
N SER A 443 26.10 1.11 23.54
CA SER A 443 27.15 1.20 24.55
C SER A 443 27.25 2.60 25.17
N LEU A 444 27.20 3.65 24.35
CA LEU A 444 27.22 5.04 24.81
C LEU A 444 25.99 5.36 25.68
N MET A 445 24.80 4.90 25.27
CA MET A 445 23.58 5.06 26.05
C MET A 445 23.69 4.38 27.43
N GLN A 446 24.27 3.18 27.50
CA GLN A 446 24.46 2.44 28.75
C GLN A 446 25.49 3.10 29.68
N GLN A 447 26.61 3.61 29.13
CA GLN A 447 27.63 4.33 29.90
C GLN A 447 27.05 5.62 30.51
N GLN A 448 26.25 6.37 29.75
CA GLN A 448 25.58 7.58 30.24
C GLN A 448 24.62 7.28 31.39
N GLN A 449 23.95 6.11 31.36
CA GLN A 449 23.06 5.67 32.42
C GLN A 449 23.83 5.31 33.71
N GLN A 450 25.03 4.73 33.58
CA GLN A 450 25.89 4.38 34.72
C GLN A 450 26.53 5.61 35.38
N GLN A 451 26.82 6.67 34.62
CA GLN A 451 27.41 7.91 35.13
C GLN A 451 26.40 8.83 35.84
N HIS A 452 25.09 8.68 35.59
CA HIS A 452 24.03 9.51 36.17
C HIS A 452 22.81 8.67 36.63
N PRO A 453 22.95 7.78 37.63
CA PRO A 453 21.87 6.89 38.07
C PRO A 453 20.65 7.66 38.65
N ASP A 454 20.87 8.83 39.24
CA ASP A 454 19.82 9.61 39.93
C ASP A 454 18.86 10.37 38.99
N ARG A 455 19.17 10.51 37.70
CA ARG A 455 18.26 11.19 36.75
C ARG A 455 17.00 10.38 36.45
N ASP A 456 17.09 9.05 36.42
CA ASP A 456 15.92 8.17 36.24
C ASP A 456 15.10 8.05 37.56
N ALA A 457 15.72 8.28 38.73
CA ALA A 457 15.02 8.33 40.02
C ALA A 457 14.23 9.64 40.22
N ALA A 458 14.78 10.77 39.81
CA ALA A 458 14.11 12.08 39.91
C ALA A 458 12.83 12.19 39.05
N ALA A 459 12.77 11.51 37.90
CA ALA A 459 11.56 11.46 37.07
C ALA A 459 10.38 10.74 37.76
N LYS A 460 10.65 9.90 38.77
CA LYS A 460 9.64 9.21 39.58
C LYS A 460 9.00 10.09 40.65
N TYR A 461 9.64 11.20 41.03
CA TYR A 461 9.18 12.10 42.11
C TYR A 461 8.60 13.43 41.60
N CYS A 462 8.60 13.69 40.30
CA CYS A 462 8.08 14.92 39.68
C CYS A 462 6.67 14.76 39.08
N LYS A 463 5.88 13.80 39.55
CA LYS A 463 4.42 13.75 39.34
C LYS A 463 3.72 13.90 40.69
N VAL A 464 3.53 15.14 41.12
CA VAL A 464 2.52 15.54 42.11
C VAL A 464 1.60 16.54 41.43
#